data_AF-A0A0S8J1K9-F1
#
_entry.id   AF-A0A0S8J1K9-F1
#
_cell.length_a   1.000
_cell.length_b   1.000
_cell.length_c   1.000
_cell.angle_alpha   90.00
_cell.angle_beta   90.00
_cell.angle_gamma   90.00
#
_symmetry.space_group_name_H-M   'P 1'
#
loop_
_entity.id
_entity.type
_entity.pdbx_description
1 polymer ?
#
loop_
_entity_poly.entity_id
_entity_poly.type
_entity_poly.pdbx_seq_one_letter_code
_entity_poly.pdbx_strand_id
1 'polypeptide(L)'
;MDIKEISYGEFPEICGLNKRFKPGGRKLKVVLDVFVPRSKKKINFSLIYRKLLKLLPTLERHKCGENLFNNLRNHKEIPSHKVEQITHIAHLIEHVIIDLQSNVTKLNSCSGITCGYKNPEHRFDLFIECKEEKVGKFSVFFAVDLVKRLLVGKSPSKRDFRLVKLVKYLYRRTSLLGLNQLISLQAKIASDLGWTKRSVVSLLRELENFGLLDSKKALPNLRSL
;
A
#
# COMPACT_ATOMS: atom_id res chain seq x y z
N MET A 1 -0.43 8.92 -11.33
CA MET A 1 -1.18 8.58 -10.11
C MET A 1 -0.78 9.56 -9.02
N ASP A 2 -1.71 10.03 -8.20
CA ASP A 2 -1.43 11.02 -7.19
C ASP A 2 -2.36 10.84 -5.99
N ILE A 3 -1.80 10.86 -4.78
CA ILE A 3 -2.59 10.73 -3.56
C ILE A 3 -3.04 12.13 -3.18
N LYS A 4 -4.34 12.36 -3.14
CA LYS A 4 -4.93 13.66 -2.79
C LYS A 4 -5.15 13.80 -1.29
N GLU A 5 -5.58 12.70 -0.67
CA GLU A 5 -5.90 12.70 0.75
C GLU A 5 -5.72 11.29 1.32
N ILE A 6 -5.30 11.21 2.58
CA ILE A 6 -5.35 10.00 3.39
C ILE A 6 -6.01 10.36 4.71
N SER A 7 -7.11 9.67 5.01
CA SER A 7 -7.88 9.85 6.24
C SER A 7 -8.05 8.51 6.96
N TYR A 8 -8.09 8.55 8.29
CA TYR A 8 -8.16 7.35 9.13
C TYR A 8 -9.30 7.46 10.14
N GLY A 9 -10.21 6.49 10.14
CA GLY A 9 -11.47 6.58 10.89
C GLY A 9 -12.39 5.40 10.62
N GLU A 10 -13.64 5.45 11.09
CA GLU A 10 -14.57 4.32 10.97
C GLU A 10 -15.34 4.29 9.65
N PHE A 11 -15.68 5.45 9.09
CA PHE A 11 -16.44 5.61 7.84
C PHE A 11 -17.69 4.69 7.78
N PRO A 12 -18.69 4.89 8.66
CA PRO A 12 -19.90 4.05 8.68
C PRO A 12 -20.68 4.07 7.35
N GLU A 13 -20.60 5.16 6.59
CA GLU A 13 -21.30 5.38 5.33
C GLU A 13 -20.97 4.35 4.23
N ILE A 14 -19.78 3.73 4.29
CA ILE A 14 -19.36 2.72 3.30
C ILE A 14 -19.60 1.27 3.76
N CYS A 15 -20.04 1.03 5.00
CA CYS A 15 -20.23 -0.31 5.53
C CYS A 15 -21.28 -1.11 4.74
N GLY A 16 -22.30 -0.45 4.20
CA GLY A 16 -23.32 -1.07 3.35
C GLY A 16 -22.80 -1.53 1.98
N LEU A 17 -21.67 -1.00 1.52
CA LEU A 17 -21.11 -1.27 0.19
C LEU A 17 -20.26 -2.55 0.16
N ASN A 18 -19.69 -2.95 1.31
CA ASN A 18 -18.96 -4.21 1.43
C ASN A 18 -19.32 -4.92 2.73
N LYS A 19 -20.14 -5.98 2.61
CA LYS A 19 -20.60 -6.82 3.73
C LYS A 19 -19.49 -7.51 4.52
N ARG A 20 -18.26 -7.54 3.99
CA ARG A 20 -17.08 -8.13 4.68
C ARG A 20 -16.41 -7.16 5.64
N PHE A 21 -16.75 -5.87 5.61
CA PHE A 21 -16.22 -4.92 6.57
C PHE A 21 -16.69 -5.24 7.98
N LYS A 22 -15.75 -5.19 8.93
CA LYS A 22 -16.07 -5.31 10.35
C LYS A 22 -16.81 -4.07 10.82
N PRO A 23 -18.01 -4.22 11.43
CA PRO A 23 -18.72 -3.11 12.07
C PRO A 23 -17.84 -2.42 13.12
N GLY A 24 -17.86 -1.08 13.16
CA GLY A 24 -17.00 -0.25 14.04
C GLY A 24 -15.50 -0.39 13.76
N GLY A 25 -15.09 -1.17 12.76
CA GLY A 25 -13.70 -1.33 12.38
C GLY A 25 -13.16 -0.05 11.76
N ARG A 26 -11.99 0.39 12.24
CA ARG A 26 -11.23 1.48 11.63
C ARG A 26 -10.73 1.10 10.24
N LYS A 27 -10.69 2.09 9.36
CA LYS A 27 -10.34 1.98 7.95
C LYS A 27 -9.46 3.17 7.57
N LEU A 28 -8.75 2.96 6.48
CA LEU A 28 -8.02 3.99 5.77
C LEU A 28 -8.84 4.40 4.55
N LYS A 29 -9.19 5.68 4.45
CA LYS A 29 -9.71 6.30 3.23
C LYS A 29 -8.55 6.91 2.47
N VAL A 30 -8.43 6.58 1.19
CA VAL A 30 -7.42 7.14 0.28
C VAL A 30 -8.14 7.75 -0.91
N VAL A 31 -8.00 9.06 -1.09
CA VAL A 31 -8.46 9.73 -2.30
C VAL A 31 -7.29 9.70 -3.30
N LEU A 32 -7.49 9.02 -4.42
CA LEU A 32 -6.44 8.72 -5.40
C LEU A 32 -6.87 9.16 -6.81
N ASP A 33 -6.04 10.00 -7.44
CA ASP A 33 -6.16 10.29 -8.86
C ASP A 33 -5.30 9.30 -9.66
N VAL A 34 -5.91 8.56 -10.58
CA VAL A 34 -5.26 7.51 -11.36
C VAL A 34 -5.15 7.90 -12.82
N PHE A 35 -3.93 7.82 -13.36
CA PHE A 35 -3.64 8.17 -14.74
C PHE A 35 -2.77 7.09 -15.37
N VAL A 36 -3.11 6.71 -16.61
CA VAL A 36 -2.25 5.86 -17.45
C VAL A 36 -1.14 6.73 -18.05
N PRO A 37 0.15 6.34 -17.95
CA PRO A 37 1.23 7.07 -18.59
C PRO A 37 0.98 7.23 -20.10
N ARG A 38 1.15 8.44 -20.64
CA ARG A 38 0.95 8.73 -22.09
C ARG A 38 1.77 7.82 -23.01
N SER A 39 2.94 7.37 -22.53
CA SER A 39 3.82 6.44 -23.24
C SER A 39 3.29 5.00 -23.35
N LYS A 40 2.16 4.67 -22.71
CA LYS A 40 1.58 3.33 -22.71
C LYS A 40 0.17 3.36 -23.30
N LYS A 41 0.02 2.84 -24.53
CA LYS A 41 -1.30 2.62 -25.16
C LYS A 41 -2.06 1.43 -24.56
N LYS A 42 -1.32 0.42 -24.06
CA LYS A 42 -1.88 -0.79 -23.43
C LYS A 42 -1.05 -1.19 -22.21
N ILE A 43 -1.72 -1.53 -21.13
CA ILE A 43 -1.11 -2.01 -19.89
C ILE A 43 -1.08 -3.55 -19.92
N ASN A 44 0.08 -4.14 -19.70
CA ASN A 44 0.20 -5.59 -19.50
C ASN A 44 0.03 -5.91 -18.01
N PHE A 45 -1.22 -6.03 -17.57
CA PHE A 45 -1.55 -6.32 -16.18
C PHE A 45 -0.97 -7.65 -15.70
N SER A 46 -0.96 -8.70 -16.53
CA SER A 46 -0.38 -10.00 -16.17
C SER A 46 1.11 -9.90 -15.83
N LEU A 47 1.88 -9.10 -16.57
CA LEU A 47 3.29 -8.86 -16.29
C LEU A 47 3.49 -8.07 -14.99
N ILE A 48 2.66 -7.04 -14.76
CA ILE A 48 2.69 -6.24 -13.53
C ILE A 48 2.37 -7.15 -12.33
N TYR A 49 1.32 -7.94 -12.44
CA TYR A 49 0.89 -8.88 -11.41
C TYR A 49 1.98 -9.90 -11.08
N ARG A 50 2.59 -10.53 -12.10
CA ARG A 50 3.73 -11.44 -11.91
C ARG A 50 4.93 -10.78 -11.22
N LYS A 51 5.19 -9.50 -11.50
CA LYS A 51 6.25 -8.74 -10.81
C LYS A 51 5.88 -8.46 -9.36
N LEU A 52 4.63 -8.12 -9.08
CA LEU A 52 4.13 -7.90 -7.71
C LEU A 52 4.26 -9.18 -6.86
N LEU A 53 3.90 -10.34 -7.41
CA LEU A 53 4.00 -11.63 -6.71
C LEU A 53 5.41 -11.98 -6.21
N LYS A 54 6.46 -11.42 -6.83
CA LYS A 54 7.84 -11.60 -6.32
C LYS A 54 8.03 -10.98 -4.93
N LEU A 55 7.38 -9.85 -4.67
CA LEU A 55 7.46 -9.13 -3.39
C LEU A 55 6.32 -9.50 -2.44
N LEU A 56 5.13 -9.74 -3.01
CA LEU A 56 3.86 -9.94 -2.33
C LEU A 56 3.24 -11.26 -2.81
N PRO A 57 3.81 -12.42 -2.42
CA PRO A 57 3.37 -13.71 -2.93
C PRO A 57 1.95 -14.06 -2.49
N THR A 58 1.49 -13.55 -1.35
CA THR A 58 0.14 -13.81 -0.82
C THR A 58 -0.97 -13.12 -1.60
N LEU A 59 -0.63 -12.20 -2.50
CA LEU A 59 -1.59 -11.48 -3.36
C LEU A 59 -2.42 -12.46 -4.21
N GLU A 60 -1.84 -13.60 -4.59
CA GLU A 60 -2.53 -14.68 -5.34
C GLU A 60 -3.74 -15.27 -4.59
N ARG A 61 -3.76 -15.17 -3.26
CA ARG A 61 -4.80 -15.76 -2.40
C ARG A 61 -5.97 -14.80 -2.18
N HIS A 62 -5.87 -13.57 -2.66
CA HIS A 62 -6.91 -12.57 -2.46
C HIS A 62 -8.17 -12.96 -3.24
N LYS A 63 -9.29 -13.08 -2.53
CA LYS A 63 -10.60 -13.33 -3.14
C LYS A 63 -11.28 -12.01 -3.48
N CYS A 64 -11.21 -11.60 -4.74
CA CYS A 64 -12.03 -10.48 -5.21
C CYS A 64 -13.47 -10.97 -5.50
N GLY A 65 -14.47 -10.15 -5.13
CA GLY A 65 -15.87 -10.40 -5.49
C GLY A 65 -16.14 -10.24 -6.99
N GLU A 66 -15.24 -9.54 -7.69
CA GLU A 66 -15.21 -9.37 -9.13
C GLU A 66 -13.87 -9.96 -9.61
N ASN A 67 -13.87 -10.89 -10.56
CA ASN A 67 -12.60 -11.49 -10.99
C ASN A 67 -11.67 -10.39 -11.55
N LEU A 68 -10.58 -10.07 -10.83
CA LEU A 68 -9.55 -9.06 -11.11
C LEU A 68 -9.10 -8.98 -12.59
N PHE A 69 -9.21 -10.10 -13.32
CA PHE A 69 -8.85 -10.19 -14.73
C PHE A 69 -9.84 -10.96 -15.64
N ASN A 70 -10.92 -11.57 -15.10
CA ASN A 70 -11.82 -12.44 -15.89
C ASN A 70 -13.23 -11.89 -16.12
N ASN A 71 -13.69 -10.84 -15.42
CA ASN A 71 -15.06 -10.32 -15.57
C ASN A 71 -15.10 -8.95 -16.28
N LEU A 72 -14.65 -8.92 -17.53
CA LEU A 72 -14.83 -7.79 -18.45
C LEU A 72 -16.31 -7.51 -18.82
N ARG A 73 -17.27 -8.30 -18.31
CA ARG A 73 -18.65 -8.34 -18.85
C ARG A 73 -19.76 -7.89 -17.89
N ASN A 74 -19.48 -7.63 -16.62
CA ASN A 74 -20.53 -7.24 -15.65
C ASN A 74 -20.53 -5.77 -15.24
N HIS A 75 -19.60 -4.96 -15.75
CA HIS A 75 -19.67 -3.51 -15.57
C HIS A 75 -20.62 -2.92 -16.62
N LYS A 76 -21.92 -2.90 -16.31
CA LYS A 76 -22.97 -2.45 -17.24
C LYS A 76 -22.85 -0.99 -17.74
N GLU A 77 -21.91 -0.18 -17.23
CA GLU A 77 -21.84 1.26 -17.54
C GLU A 77 -20.41 1.85 -17.52
N ILE A 78 -19.33 1.11 -17.82
CA ILE A 78 -18.01 1.75 -17.91
C ILE A 78 -17.90 2.53 -19.25
N PRO A 79 -17.74 3.88 -19.23
CA PRO A 79 -17.92 4.71 -20.42
C PRO A 79 -16.84 4.56 -21.50
N SER A 80 -15.66 4.02 -21.15
CA SER A 80 -14.57 3.80 -22.12
C SER A 80 -13.47 2.84 -21.61
N HIS A 81 -12.71 2.25 -22.52
CA HIS A 81 -11.52 1.41 -22.22
C HIS A 81 -10.46 2.14 -21.36
N LYS A 82 -10.40 3.48 -21.42
CA LYS A 82 -9.50 4.26 -20.56
C LYS A 82 -9.97 4.27 -19.11
N VAL A 83 -11.27 4.45 -18.88
CA VAL A 83 -11.90 4.40 -17.55
C VAL A 83 -11.76 3.00 -16.95
N GLU A 84 -11.91 1.97 -17.79
CA GLU A 84 -11.68 0.58 -17.40
C GLU A 84 -10.24 0.35 -16.91
N GLN A 85 -9.23 0.82 -17.64
CA GLN A 85 -7.83 0.67 -17.23
C GLN A 85 -7.50 1.35 -15.91
N ILE A 86 -7.94 2.60 -15.72
CA ILE A 86 -7.67 3.34 -14.47
C ILE A 86 -8.41 2.71 -13.28
N THR A 87 -9.61 2.16 -13.50
CA THR A 87 -10.34 1.38 -12.49
C THR A 87 -9.57 0.13 -12.08
N HIS A 88 -9.06 -0.66 -13.04
CA HIS A 88 -8.22 -1.83 -12.75
C HIS A 88 -6.92 -1.47 -12.00
N ILE A 89 -6.31 -0.32 -12.31
CA ILE A 89 -5.13 0.16 -11.57
C ILE A 89 -5.49 0.55 -10.13
N ALA A 90 -6.58 1.29 -9.93
CA ALA A 90 -7.05 1.67 -8.60
C ALA A 90 -7.32 0.44 -7.74
N HIS A 91 -8.04 -0.53 -8.31
CA HIS A 91 -8.37 -1.79 -7.67
C HIS A 91 -7.12 -2.64 -7.38
N LEU A 92 -6.15 -2.70 -8.30
CA LEU A 92 -4.87 -3.36 -8.05
C LEU A 92 -4.12 -2.71 -6.88
N ILE A 93 -4.12 -1.38 -6.78
CA ILE A 93 -3.48 -0.66 -5.67
C ILE A 93 -4.16 -1.02 -4.34
N GLU A 94 -5.50 -1.06 -4.29
CA GLU A 94 -6.24 -1.53 -3.12
C GLU A 94 -5.74 -2.91 -2.66
N HIS A 95 -5.64 -3.87 -3.57
CA HIS A 95 -5.15 -5.22 -3.26
C HIS A 95 -3.70 -5.25 -2.77
N VAL A 96 -2.82 -4.44 -3.38
CA VAL A 96 -1.43 -4.31 -2.93
C VAL A 96 -1.36 -3.72 -1.52
N ILE A 97 -2.21 -2.73 -1.20
CA ILE A 97 -2.30 -2.15 0.15
C ILE A 97 -2.79 -3.20 1.16
N ILE A 98 -3.85 -3.94 0.84
CA ILE A 98 -4.38 -5.02 1.68
C ILE A 98 -3.31 -6.08 1.97
N ASP A 99 -2.59 -6.52 0.93
CA ASP A 99 -1.57 -7.57 1.07
C ASP A 99 -0.39 -7.09 1.92
N LEU A 100 0.11 -5.87 1.66
CA LEU A 100 1.17 -5.26 2.45
C LEU A 100 0.78 -5.14 3.92
N GLN A 101 -0.42 -4.63 4.21
CA GLN A 101 -0.90 -4.50 5.58
C GLN A 101 -0.99 -5.86 6.26
N SER A 102 -1.58 -6.86 5.59
CA SER A 102 -1.74 -8.20 6.14
C SER A 102 -0.39 -8.88 6.38
N ASN A 103 0.56 -8.72 5.46
CA ASN A 103 1.91 -9.24 5.57
C ASN A 103 2.73 -8.57 6.70
N VAL A 104 2.52 -7.28 6.93
CA VAL A 104 3.16 -6.54 8.04
C VAL A 104 2.56 -6.90 9.39
N THR A 105 1.23 -6.87 9.48
CA THR A 105 0.49 -6.96 10.74
C THR A 105 0.07 -8.38 11.12
N LYS A 106 0.26 -9.36 10.23
CA LYS A 106 -0.24 -10.73 10.35
C LYS A 106 -1.76 -10.81 10.53
N LEU A 107 -2.51 -9.88 9.91
CA LEU A 107 -3.97 -9.99 9.88
C LEU A 107 -4.39 -11.18 9.02
N ASN A 108 -5.30 -12.01 9.54
CA ASN A 108 -5.86 -13.15 8.83
C ASN A 108 -6.87 -12.75 7.75
N SER A 109 -7.48 -11.57 7.91
CA SER A 109 -8.39 -10.99 6.94
C SER A 109 -8.31 -9.47 6.97
N CYS A 110 -8.37 -8.88 5.78
CA CYS A 110 -8.45 -7.45 5.55
C CYS A 110 -9.23 -7.27 4.24
N SER A 111 -10.27 -6.43 4.31
CA SER A 111 -11.14 -6.13 3.18
C SER A 111 -10.91 -4.69 2.72
N GLY A 112 -11.28 -4.41 1.48
CA GLY A 112 -11.36 -3.06 0.96
C GLY A 112 -12.50 -2.89 -0.03
N ILE A 113 -12.68 -1.66 -0.48
CA ILE A 113 -13.52 -1.31 -1.62
C ILE A 113 -12.89 -0.15 -2.37
N THR A 114 -13.00 -0.21 -3.70
CA THR A 114 -12.63 0.87 -4.62
C THR A 114 -13.91 1.51 -5.14
N CYS A 115 -14.08 2.81 -4.89
CA CYS A 115 -15.21 3.60 -5.36
C CYS A 115 -14.73 4.63 -6.39
N GLY A 116 -15.16 4.51 -7.65
CA GLY A 116 -14.86 5.50 -8.68
C GLY A 116 -15.83 6.69 -8.65
N TYR A 117 -15.32 7.89 -8.88
CA TYR A 117 -16.16 9.09 -9.03
C TYR A 117 -16.76 9.13 -10.44
N LYS A 118 -18.01 9.57 -10.56
CA LYS A 118 -18.61 9.87 -11.87
C LYS A 118 -17.92 11.06 -12.55
N ASN A 119 -17.58 12.08 -11.77
CA ASN A 119 -16.79 13.22 -12.23
C ASN A 119 -15.90 13.74 -11.08
N PRO A 120 -14.56 13.80 -11.25
CA PRO A 120 -13.82 13.35 -12.42
C PRO A 120 -13.66 11.82 -12.46
N GLU A 121 -13.77 11.22 -13.65
CA GLU A 121 -13.69 9.76 -13.86
C GLU A 121 -12.35 9.12 -13.45
N HIS A 122 -11.31 9.93 -13.24
CA HIS A 122 -9.98 9.47 -12.86
C HIS A 122 -9.74 9.46 -11.36
N ARG A 123 -10.72 9.87 -10.56
CA ARG A 123 -10.61 9.91 -9.10
C ARG A 123 -11.32 8.72 -8.47
N PHE A 124 -10.68 8.17 -7.45
CA PHE A 124 -11.15 7.00 -6.72
C PHE A 124 -11.01 7.24 -5.21
N ASP A 125 -12.01 6.82 -4.46
CA ASP A 125 -11.89 6.60 -3.02
C ASP A 125 -11.62 5.12 -2.76
N LEU A 126 -10.49 4.82 -2.13
CA LEU A 126 -10.18 3.47 -1.63
C LEU A 126 -10.46 3.44 -0.13
N PHE A 127 -11.33 2.55 0.33
CA PHE A 127 -11.54 2.30 1.75
C PHE A 127 -11.00 0.92 2.09
N ILE A 128 -10.03 0.84 2.99
CA ILE A 128 -9.37 -0.42 3.36
C ILE A 128 -9.39 -0.59 4.88
N GLU A 129 -9.76 -1.77 5.38
CA GLU A 129 -9.69 -2.08 6.81
C GLU A 129 -8.26 -1.89 7.33
N CYS A 130 -8.12 -1.13 8.41
CA CYS A 130 -6.81 -0.75 8.93
C CYS A 130 -6.87 -0.55 10.44
N LYS A 131 -6.16 -1.38 11.19
CA LYS A 131 -6.05 -1.23 12.65
C LYS A 131 -5.03 -0.18 13.07
N GLU A 132 -4.05 0.09 12.22
CA GLU A 132 -2.84 0.80 12.59
C GLU A 132 -2.51 1.84 11.52
N GLU A 133 -2.85 3.10 11.80
CA GLU A 133 -2.76 4.22 10.85
C GLU A 133 -1.39 4.32 10.16
N LYS A 134 -0.30 4.19 10.93
CA LYS A 134 1.07 4.30 10.40
C LYS A 134 1.39 3.19 9.39
N VAL A 135 0.95 1.97 9.67
CA VAL A 135 1.13 0.85 8.73
C VAL A 135 0.26 1.06 7.49
N GLY A 136 -0.96 1.54 7.67
CA GLY A 136 -1.85 1.94 6.58
C GLY A 136 -1.20 2.96 5.64
N LYS A 137 -0.68 4.07 6.20
CA LYS A 137 0.02 5.12 5.44
C LYS A 137 1.22 4.56 4.68
N PHE A 138 2.07 3.77 5.33
CA PHE A 138 3.18 3.08 4.68
C PHE A 138 2.72 2.26 3.49
N SER A 139 1.70 1.42 3.69
CA SER A 139 1.18 0.55 2.64
C SER A 139 0.64 1.35 1.45
N VAL A 140 -0.04 2.48 1.68
CA VAL A 140 -0.54 3.36 0.60
C VAL A 140 0.58 3.96 -0.22
N PHE A 141 1.49 4.69 0.43
CA PHE A 141 2.56 5.38 -0.29
C PHE A 141 3.47 4.37 -1.01
N PHE A 142 3.78 3.26 -0.37
CA PHE A 142 4.60 2.20 -0.97
C PHE A 142 3.90 1.52 -2.15
N ALA A 143 2.61 1.17 -2.02
CA ALA A 143 1.84 0.57 -3.10
C ALA A 143 1.76 1.49 -4.32
N VAL A 144 1.45 2.77 -4.10
CA VAL A 144 1.34 3.76 -5.17
C VAL A 144 2.69 3.97 -5.86
N ASP A 145 3.79 4.12 -5.11
CA ASP A 145 5.15 4.21 -5.68
C ASP A 145 5.51 2.95 -6.49
N LEU A 146 5.27 1.77 -5.93
CA LEU A 146 5.58 0.51 -6.58
C LEU A 146 4.81 0.35 -7.88
N VAL A 147 3.48 0.52 -7.86
CA VAL A 147 2.64 0.39 -9.05
C VAL A 147 3.00 1.45 -10.10
N LYS A 148 3.29 2.70 -9.70
CA LYS A 148 3.82 3.75 -10.61
C LYS A 148 5.06 3.26 -11.37
N ARG A 149 6.03 2.71 -10.64
CA ARG A 149 7.28 2.19 -11.22
C ARG A 149 7.03 0.99 -12.13
N LEU A 150 6.14 0.08 -11.76
CA LEU A 150 5.80 -1.09 -12.57
C LEU A 150 5.10 -0.70 -13.89
N LEU A 151 4.21 0.30 -13.87
CA LEU A 151 3.51 0.79 -15.07
C LEU A 151 4.49 1.35 -16.12
N VAL A 152 5.61 1.93 -15.68
CA VAL A 152 6.68 2.41 -16.58
C VAL A 152 7.73 1.34 -16.90
N GLY A 153 7.49 0.08 -16.52
CA GLY A 153 8.31 -1.07 -16.91
C GLY A 153 9.39 -1.48 -15.92
N LYS A 154 9.57 -0.77 -14.80
CA LYS A 154 10.53 -1.16 -13.75
C LYS A 154 10.08 -2.45 -13.05
N SER A 155 10.91 -2.93 -12.12
CA SER A 155 10.64 -4.14 -11.32
C SER A 155 10.87 -3.85 -9.84
N PRO A 156 10.31 -4.65 -8.92
CA PRO A 156 10.67 -4.57 -7.51
C PRO A 156 12.18 -4.80 -7.36
N SER A 157 12.81 -3.96 -6.54
CA SER A 157 14.25 -3.94 -6.31
C SER A 157 14.59 -4.52 -4.94
N LYS A 158 15.87 -4.87 -4.70
CA LYS A 158 16.34 -5.30 -3.36
C LYS A 158 15.94 -4.31 -2.26
N ARG A 159 15.89 -3.01 -2.57
CA ARG A 159 15.44 -1.95 -1.66
C ARG A 159 13.97 -2.15 -1.23
N ASP A 160 13.09 -2.53 -2.15
CA ASP A 160 11.66 -2.76 -1.87
C ASP A 160 11.47 -3.92 -0.87
N PHE A 161 12.19 -5.04 -1.08
CA PHE A 161 12.19 -6.17 -0.15
C PHE A 161 12.70 -5.79 1.24
N ARG A 162 13.78 -4.99 1.29
CA ARG A 162 14.38 -4.55 2.55
C ARG A 162 13.47 -3.59 3.31
N LEU A 163 12.77 -2.67 2.63
CA LEU A 163 11.79 -1.79 3.28
C LEU A 163 10.68 -2.62 3.94
N VAL A 164 10.04 -3.53 3.20
CA VAL A 164 8.98 -4.38 3.75
C VAL A 164 9.49 -5.23 4.92
N LYS A 165 10.70 -5.80 4.82
CA LYS A 165 11.34 -6.55 5.91
C LYS A 165 11.59 -5.68 7.14
N LEU A 166 12.05 -4.44 6.94
CA LEU A 166 12.28 -3.48 8.03
C LEU A 166 10.97 -3.13 8.71
N VAL A 167 9.92 -2.73 7.98
CA VAL A 167 8.61 -2.40 8.58
C VAL A 167 8.05 -3.56 9.38
N LYS A 168 8.15 -4.79 8.86
CA LYS A 168 7.77 -6.01 9.61
C LYS A 168 8.54 -6.17 10.92
N TYR A 169 9.85 -5.92 10.89
CA TYR A 169 10.69 -5.98 12.08
C TYR A 169 10.30 -4.91 13.09
N LEU A 170 10.12 -3.66 12.66
CA LEU A 170 9.72 -2.54 13.50
C LEU A 170 8.37 -2.83 14.16
N TYR A 171 7.34 -3.18 13.36
CA TYR A 171 5.99 -3.44 13.82
C TYR A 171 5.93 -4.48 14.95
N ARG A 172 6.64 -5.61 14.78
CA ARG A 172 6.65 -6.70 15.78
C ARG A 172 7.25 -6.31 17.13
N ARG A 173 8.06 -5.25 17.17
CA ARG A 173 8.77 -4.81 18.37
C ARG A 173 8.27 -3.47 18.90
N THR A 174 7.42 -2.77 18.14
CA THR A 174 6.82 -1.50 18.55
C THR A 174 6.01 -1.63 19.84
N SER A 175 5.32 -2.75 20.07
CA SER A 175 4.57 -2.98 21.32
C SER A 175 5.44 -3.08 22.57
N LEU A 176 6.75 -3.36 22.42
CA LEU A 176 7.68 -3.56 23.54
C LEU A 176 8.43 -2.28 23.92
N LEU A 177 8.88 -1.51 22.93
CA LEU A 177 9.79 -0.37 23.16
C LEU A 177 9.23 0.95 22.60
N GLY A 178 8.08 0.93 21.92
CA GLY A 178 7.62 2.06 21.15
C GLY A 178 8.52 2.33 19.93
N LEU A 179 7.96 2.98 18.90
CA LEU A 179 8.66 3.14 17.62
C LEU A 179 9.91 4.03 17.73
N ASN A 180 9.84 5.10 18.52
CA ASN A 180 10.94 6.08 18.66
C ASN A 180 12.17 5.51 19.37
N GLN A 181 11.97 4.70 20.41
CA GLN A 181 13.08 4.03 21.08
C GLN A 181 13.70 2.98 20.16
N LEU A 182 12.87 2.29 19.37
CA LEU A 182 13.37 1.24 18.51
C LEU A 182 14.24 1.78 17.36
N ILE A 183 13.84 2.91 16.75
CA ILE A 183 14.65 3.54 15.69
C ILE A 183 15.98 4.11 16.19
N SER A 184 16.14 4.38 17.48
CA SER A 184 17.43 4.79 18.04
C SER A 184 18.40 3.61 18.18
N LEU A 185 17.88 2.38 18.27
CA LEU A 185 18.64 1.12 18.35
C LEU A 185 19.13 0.62 16.98
N GLN A 186 19.60 1.51 16.12
CA GLN A 186 19.98 1.21 14.73
C GLN A 186 21.02 0.10 14.61
N ALA A 187 21.99 0.06 15.53
CA ALA A 187 23.01 -0.98 15.56
C ALA A 187 22.40 -2.36 15.87
N LYS A 188 21.40 -2.42 16.75
CA LYS A 188 20.67 -3.65 17.05
C LYS A 188 19.81 -4.09 15.88
N ILE A 189 19.10 -3.18 15.22
CA ILE A 189 18.35 -3.47 13.99
C ILE A 189 19.28 -4.03 12.92
N ALA A 190 20.44 -3.39 12.73
CA ALA A 190 21.46 -3.80 11.77
C ALA A 190 21.96 -5.22 12.04
N SER A 191 22.35 -5.50 13.30
CA SER A 191 22.77 -6.83 13.75
C SER A 191 21.67 -7.88 13.52
N ASP A 192 20.44 -7.63 13.98
CA ASP A 192 19.33 -8.59 13.88
C ASP A 192 18.93 -8.91 12.43
N LEU A 193 19.09 -7.94 11.52
CA LEU A 193 18.72 -8.11 10.12
C LEU A 193 19.90 -8.53 9.22
N GLY A 194 21.12 -8.63 9.77
CA GLY A 194 22.35 -8.92 9.02
C GLY A 194 22.73 -7.80 8.05
N TRP A 195 22.47 -6.54 8.42
CA TRP A 195 22.66 -5.35 7.59
C TRP A 195 23.71 -4.42 8.17
N THR A 196 24.20 -3.48 7.36
CA THR A 196 25.05 -2.39 7.87
C THR A 196 24.21 -1.31 8.53
N LYS A 197 24.73 -0.66 9.58
CA LYS A 197 24.05 0.47 10.24
C LYS A 197 23.69 1.57 9.24
N ARG A 198 24.60 1.94 8.33
CA ARG A 198 24.35 2.94 7.27
C ARG A 198 23.12 2.57 6.43
N SER A 199 22.98 1.31 6.05
CA SER A 199 21.83 0.86 5.26
C SER A 199 20.51 0.89 6.05
N VAL A 200 20.54 0.60 7.35
CA VAL A 200 19.37 0.75 8.23
C VAL A 200 18.96 2.21 8.31
N VAL A 201 19.91 3.13 8.56
CA VAL A 201 19.62 4.57 8.63
C VAL A 201 19.01 5.08 7.32
N SER A 202 19.58 4.69 6.17
CA SER A 202 19.03 5.06 4.86
C SER A 202 17.58 4.61 4.71
N LEU A 203 17.28 3.35 5.04
CA LEU A 203 15.92 2.81 4.92
C LEU A 203 14.96 3.45 5.94
N LEU A 204 15.41 3.76 7.15
CA LEU A 204 14.60 4.47 8.15
C LEU A 204 14.22 5.87 7.65
N ARG A 205 15.15 6.62 7.06
CA ARG A 205 14.84 7.94 6.44
C ARG A 205 13.81 7.80 5.32
N GLU A 206 13.90 6.74 4.51
CA GLU A 206 12.90 6.50 3.48
C GLU A 206 11.50 6.20 4.05
N LEU A 207 11.41 5.58 5.23
CA LEU A 207 10.13 5.30 5.89
C LEU A 207 9.40 6.57 6.37
N GLU A 208 10.09 7.71 6.48
CA GLU A 208 9.46 9.02 6.68
C GLU A 208 8.67 9.43 5.44
N ASN A 209 9.25 9.27 4.25
CA ASN A 209 8.59 9.56 2.98
C ASN A 209 7.36 8.65 2.72
N PHE A 210 7.33 7.49 3.37
CA PHE A 210 6.18 6.58 3.34
C PHE A 210 5.21 6.79 4.51
N GLY A 211 5.39 7.82 5.35
CA GLY A 211 4.45 8.16 6.42
C GLY A 211 4.40 7.17 7.58
N LEU A 212 5.38 6.27 7.70
CA LEU A 212 5.50 5.37 8.86
C LEU A 212 6.11 6.12 10.06
N LEU A 213 7.10 6.99 9.79
CA LEU A 213 7.82 7.77 10.79
C LEU A 213 7.42 9.25 10.72
N ASP A 214 7.36 9.90 11.88
CA ASP A 214 7.16 11.35 11.98
C ASP A 214 8.52 12.05 11.98
N SER A 215 8.80 12.83 10.93
CA SER A 215 10.08 13.49 10.69
C SER A 215 10.53 14.35 11.87
N LYS A 216 9.60 15.04 12.56
CA LYS A 216 9.94 15.92 13.69
C LYS A 216 10.42 15.15 14.93
N LYS A 217 10.04 13.88 15.08
CA LYS A 217 10.37 13.05 16.26
C LYS A 217 11.44 11.98 15.96
N ALA A 218 11.53 11.53 14.71
CA ALA A 218 12.41 10.46 14.30
C ALA A 218 13.81 10.95 13.91
N LEU A 219 13.92 12.08 13.19
CA LEU A 219 15.17 12.57 12.61
C LEU A 219 16.27 12.92 13.63
N PRO A 220 16.01 13.54 14.79
CA PRO A 220 17.06 13.84 15.77
C PRO A 220 17.77 12.58 16.28
N ASN A 221 17.07 11.45 16.26
CA ASN A 221 17.58 10.15 16.71
C ASN A 221 18.34 9.39 15.59
N LEU A 222 18.25 9.85 14.34
CA LEU A 222 18.97 9.28 13.22
C LEU A 222 20.36 9.90 13.11
N ARG A 223 21.26 9.54 14.05
CA ARG A 223 22.66 9.99 14.04
C ARG A 223 23.28 9.81 12.65
N SER A 224 23.63 10.92 12.01
CA SER A 224 24.46 10.93 10.80
C SER A 224 25.80 10.29 11.14
N LEU A 225 26.20 9.31 10.32
CA LEU A 225 27.60 8.91 10.19
C LEU A 225 28.31 9.95 9.33
#